data_AF-A0A933NSQ4-F1
#
_entry.id   AF-A0A933NSQ4-F1
#
_cell.length_a   1.000
_cell.length_b   1.000
_cell.length_c   1.000
_cell.angle_alpha   90.00
_cell.angle_beta   90.00
_cell.angle_gamma   90.00
#
_symmetry.space_group_name_H-M   'P 1'
#
loop_
_entity.id
_entity.type
_entity.pdbx_description
1 polymer ?
#
loop_
_entity_poly.entity_id
_entity_poly.type
_entity_poly.pdbx_seq_one_letter_code
_entity_poly.pdbx_strand_id
1 'polypeptide(L)'
;MLLSLGTILISVDTIPTISTSVNISSRQFRRPPVARGANASARVIACCGAPGDRSLDITQATELAHAFAALSDPVRLRLLSLIATSRNGEVCACTMVEALDRSQPTVSHHLKVLREAGLVTSDKRGTWMWYRAVPERLAAVRAALG
;
A
#
# COMPACT_ATOMS: atom_id res chain seq x y z
N MET A 1 -35.10 -20.60 -43.72
CA MET A 1 -34.37 -21.72 -43.09
C MET A 1 -33.08 -21.13 -42.52
N LEU A 2 -33.09 -20.41 -41.40
CA LEU A 2 -33.23 -20.86 -39.99
C LEU A 2 -32.29 -22.03 -39.65
N LEU A 3 -31.34 -21.74 -38.73
CA LEU A 3 -30.67 -22.58 -37.71
C LEU A 3 -29.54 -21.70 -37.14
N SER A 4 -29.75 -20.80 -36.17
CA SER A 4 -29.99 -21.00 -34.73
C SER A 4 -28.92 -21.82 -34.00
N LEU A 5 -27.89 -21.11 -33.52
CA LEU A 5 -27.00 -21.43 -32.39
C LEU A 5 -26.86 -20.07 -31.66
N GLY A 6 -27.23 -19.84 -30.40
CA GLY A 6 -27.36 -20.74 -29.27
C GLY A 6 -26.44 -20.22 -28.16
N THR A 7 -26.94 -19.26 -27.35
CA THR A 7 -26.52 -18.97 -25.95
C THR A 7 -25.14 -18.27 -25.80
N ILE A 8 -25.04 -17.08 -25.20
CA ILE A 8 -24.92 -16.84 -23.74
C ILE A 8 -25.58 -15.51 -23.37
N LEU A 9 -26.61 -15.58 -22.52
CA LEU A 9 -27.16 -14.47 -21.76
C LEU A 9 -26.21 -14.15 -20.60
N ILE A 10 -25.64 -12.95 -20.57
CA ILE A 10 -24.98 -12.41 -19.37
C ILE A 10 -26.09 -11.76 -18.54
N SER A 11 -26.61 -12.51 -17.57
CA SER A 11 -27.51 -11.97 -16.55
C SER A 11 -26.69 -11.10 -15.60
N VAL A 12 -26.73 -9.79 -15.81
CA VAL A 12 -26.29 -8.77 -14.84
C VAL A 12 -27.53 -8.26 -14.12
N ASP A 13 -28.08 -9.13 -13.28
CA ASP A 13 -29.12 -8.77 -12.34
C ASP A 13 -28.60 -8.88 -10.92
N THR A 14 -28.64 -7.72 -10.25
CA THR A 14 -29.00 -7.59 -8.83
C THR A 14 -27.88 -7.84 -7.80
N ILE A 15 -27.13 -6.77 -7.49
CA ILE A 15 -26.59 -6.56 -6.14
C ILE A 15 -27.56 -5.62 -5.42
N PRO A 16 -28.35 -6.09 -4.44
CA PRO A 16 -29.19 -5.21 -3.64
C PRO A 16 -28.36 -4.52 -2.55
N THR A 17 -28.45 -3.18 -2.55
CA THR A 17 -28.47 -2.29 -1.38
C THR A 17 -28.01 -2.86 -0.03
N ILE A 18 -26.81 -2.48 0.40
CA ILE A 18 -26.50 -2.34 1.83
C ILE A 18 -26.57 -0.85 2.18
N SER A 19 -27.74 -0.46 2.66
CA SER A 19 -27.97 0.78 3.39
C SER A 19 -27.46 0.59 4.81
N THR A 20 -26.18 0.89 5.06
CA THR A 20 -25.67 0.99 6.43
C THR A 20 -25.80 2.44 6.87
N SER A 21 -26.95 2.77 7.45
CA SER A 21 -27.14 3.99 8.23
C SER A 21 -26.28 3.93 9.48
N VAL A 22 -25.07 4.53 9.43
CA VAL A 22 -24.27 4.76 10.63
C VAL A 22 -24.86 5.96 11.37
N ASN A 23 -25.67 5.65 12.39
CA ASN A 23 -26.22 6.65 13.31
C ASN A 23 -25.11 7.12 14.26
N ILE A 24 -24.39 8.19 13.89
CA ILE A 24 -23.43 8.87 14.76
C ILE A 24 -24.21 9.81 15.68
N SER A 25 -24.88 9.22 16.67
CA SER A 25 -25.49 9.96 17.76
C SER A 25 -24.40 10.54 18.66
N SER A 26 -24.26 11.85 18.55
CA SER A 26 -23.78 12.84 19.53
C SER A 26 -23.65 12.34 20.99
N ARG A 27 -22.62 11.55 21.29
CA ARG A 27 -22.10 11.40 22.65
C ARG A 27 -21.15 12.56 22.93
N GLN A 28 -21.70 13.57 23.61
CA GLN A 28 -20.97 14.65 24.25
C GLN A 28 -19.76 14.11 25.00
N PHE A 29 -18.56 14.30 24.43
CA PHE A 29 -17.30 14.07 25.11
C PHE A 29 -17.15 15.15 26.19
N ARG A 30 -17.66 14.87 27.39
CA ARG A 30 -17.43 15.69 28.57
C ARG A 30 -15.94 15.65 28.88
N ARG A 31 -15.23 16.77 28.67
CA ARG A 31 -13.85 16.94 29.12
C ARG A 31 -13.83 16.97 30.66
N PRO A 32 -13.04 16.14 31.35
CA PRO A 32 -12.82 16.32 32.78
C PRO A 32 -11.87 17.51 33.03
N PRO A 33 -12.01 18.21 34.17
CA PRO A 33 -11.16 19.34 34.51
C PRO A 33 -9.77 18.87 34.94
N VAL A 34 -8.71 19.39 34.30
CA VAL A 34 -7.32 19.18 34.72
C VAL A 34 -7.07 19.98 36.00
N ALA A 35 -6.95 19.25 37.12
CA ALA A 35 -6.43 19.79 38.37
C ALA A 35 -4.90 19.83 38.31
N ARG A 36 -4.36 21.01 38.63
CA ARG A 36 -2.93 21.35 38.68
C ARG A 36 -2.42 21.04 40.09
N GLY A 37 -1.31 20.31 40.25
CA GLY A 37 -0.69 20.17 41.58
C GLY A 37 0.47 19.18 41.75
N ALA A 38 1.67 19.76 41.83
CA ALA A 38 2.79 19.43 42.74
C ALA A 38 3.49 18.04 42.76
N ASN A 39 4.74 18.08 42.25
CA ASN A 39 6.01 17.55 42.77
C ASN A 39 6.03 16.30 43.70
N ALA A 40 6.64 15.22 43.22
CA ALA A 40 7.29 14.21 44.03
C ALA A 40 8.43 13.55 43.23
N SER A 41 9.65 13.58 43.77
CA SER A 41 10.82 12.87 43.24
C SER A 41 10.57 11.37 43.24
N ALA A 42 10.15 10.84 42.11
CA ALA A 42 10.36 9.45 41.73
C ALA A 42 11.42 9.46 40.64
N ARG A 43 12.50 8.70 40.83
CA ARG A 43 13.43 8.38 39.74
C ARG A 43 12.68 7.49 38.77
N VAL A 44 11.92 8.11 37.88
CA VAL A 44 11.23 7.43 36.79
C VAL A 44 12.33 6.93 35.87
N ILE A 45 12.60 5.63 35.93
CA ILE A 45 13.18 4.97 34.76
C ILE A 45 12.08 5.05 33.72
N ALA A 46 12.16 6.08 32.86
CA ALA A 46 11.29 6.22 31.72
C ALA A 46 11.65 5.11 30.71
N CYS A 47 11.26 3.88 31.01
CA CYS A 47 11.44 2.72 30.15
C CYS A 47 10.65 2.83 28.84
N CYS A 48 9.81 3.85 28.68
CA CYS A 48 9.20 4.22 27.42
C CYS A 48 9.27 5.75 27.31
N GLY A 49 10.14 6.26 26.43
CA GLY A 49 10.05 7.65 25.99
C GLY A 49 8.61 7.93 25.56
N ALA A 50 8.08 9.09 25.92
CA ALA A 50 6.71 9.45 25.62
C ALA A 50 6.40 9.15 24.14
N PRO A 51 5.25 8.51 23.81
CA PRO A 51 4.83 8.30 22.43
C PRO A 51 4.54 9.67 21.83
N GLY A 52 5.57 10.28 21.26
CA GLY A 52 5.54 11.67 20.81
C GLY A 52 6.77 12.04 20.00
N ASP A 53 7.93 11.46 20.31
CA ASP A 53 9.17 11.79 19.61
C ASP A 53 9.38 11.02 18.29
N ARG A 54 8.53 10.02 18.00
CA ARG A 54 8.53 9.25 16.74
C ARG A 54 7.23 9.35 15.95
N SER A 55 6.34 10.28 16.30
CA SER A 55 5.10 10.45 15.56
C SER A 55 5.41 11.04 14.19
N LEU A 56 4.91 10.39 13.13
CA LEU A 56 4.94 10.95 11.79
C LEU A 56 4.14 12.25 11.79
N ASP A 57 4.67 13.29 11.16
CA ASP A 57 3.87 14.46 10.82
C ASP A 57 2.86 14.12 9.70
N ILE A 58 1.89 15.01 9.47
CA ILE A 58 0.82 14.76 8.49
C ILE A 58 1.35 14.63 7.05
N THR A 59 2.43 15.33 6.70
CA THR A 59 3.05 15.27 5.38
C THR A 59 3.75 13.93 5.16
N GLN A 60 4.55 13.49 6.14
CA GLN A 60 5.20 12.17 6.14
C GLN A 60 4.17 11.05 6.10
N ALA A 61 3.10 11.17 6.90
CA ALA A 61 2.00 10.21 6.90
C ALA A 61 1.29 10.14 5.55
N THR A 62 1.11 11.28 4.86
CA THR A 62 0.49 11.33 3.53
C THR A 62 1.37 10.66 2.47
N GLU A 63 2.67 10.95 2.47
CA GLU A 63 3.65 10.33 1.57
C GLU A 63 3.77 8.81 1.77
N LEU A 64 3.79 8.37 3.03
CA LEU A 64 3.78 6.96 3.38
C LEU A 64 2.46 6.30 3.02
N ALA A 65 1.32 6.97 3.24
CA ALA A 65 0.01 6.45 2.85
C ALA A 65 -0.07 6.17 1.35
N HIS A 66 0.51 7.03 0.51
CA HIS A 66 0.58 6.78 -0.94
C HIS A 66 1.42 5.53 -1.27
N ALA A 67 2.56 5.35 -0.60
CA ALA A 67 3.38 4.15 -0.75
C ALA A 67 2.64 2.88 -0.25
N PHE A 68 1.98 2.95 0.91
CA PHE A 68 1.21 1.84 1.45
C PHE A 68 0.00 1.49 0.56
N ALA A 69 -0.69 2.47 -0.01
CA ALA A 69 -1.77 2.22 -0.97
C ALA A 69 -1.27 1.45 -2.21
N ALA A 70 -0.07 1.77 -2.69
CA ALA A 70 0.58 1.00 -3.74
C ALA A 70 1.02 -0.41 -3.27
N LEU A 71 1.24 -0.64 -1.98
CA LEU A 71 1.56 -1.96 -1.43
C LEU A 71 0.32 -2.78 -1.02
N SER A 72 -0.87 -2.19 -0.91
CA SER A 72 -2.08 -2.90 -0.46
C SER A 72 -2.64 -3.94 -1.44
N ASP A 73 -1.96 -4.20 -2.56
CA ASP A 73 -2.38 -5.19 -3.56
C ASP A 73 -1.44 -6.39 -3.58
N PRO A 74 -1.98 -7.62 -3.60
CA PRO A 74 -1.18 -8.83 -3.52
C PRO A 74 -0.26 -9.04 -4.72
N VAL A 75 -0.68 -8.63 -5.92
CA VAL A 75 0.14 -8.75 -7.14
C VAL A 75 1.30 -7.76 -7.08
N ARG A 76 1.05 -6.52 -6.65
CA ARG A 76 2.09 -5.49 -6.47
C ARG A 76 3.12 -5.89 -5.41
N LEU A 77 2.69 -6.45 -4.29
CA LEU A 77 3.62 -6.97 -3.28
C LEU A 77 4.50 -8.09 -3.81
N ARG A 78 3.92 -9.01 -4.58
CA ARG A 78 4.67 -10.13 -5.16
C ARG A 78 5.66 -9.66 -6.24
N LEU A 79 5.27 -8.70 -7.08
CA LEU A 79 6.16 -8.03 -8.04
C LEU A 79 7.33 -7.35 -7.33
N LEU A 80 7.04 -6.55 -6.30
CA LEU A 80 8.07 -5.84 -5.55
C LEU A 80 9.03 -6.81 -4.85
N SER A 81 8.51 -7.87 -4.23
CA SER A 81 9.32 -8.92 -3.59
C SER A 81 10.26 -9.60 -4.59
N LEU A 82 9.75 -9.92 -5.79
CA LEU A 82 10.56 -10.52 -6.85
C LEU A 82 11.69 -9.59 -7.29
N ILE A 83 11.41 -8.29 -7.47
CA ILE A 83 12.42 -7.30 -7.82
C ILE A 83 13.45 -7.13 -6.69
N ALA A 84 12.99 -6.99 -5.44
CA ALA A 84 13.84 -6.76 -4.27
C ALA A 84 14.74 -7.94 -3.90
N THR A 85 14.33 -9.17 -4.23
CA THR A 85 15.09 -10.41 -3.98
C THR A 85 15.93 -10.86 -5.18
N SER A 86 15.88 -10.14 -6.31
CA SER A 86 16.70 -10.43 -7.47
C SER A 86 18.19 -10.28 -7.16
N ARG A 87 18.99 -11.28 -7.52
CA ARG A 87 20.45 -11.28 -7.30
C ARG A 87 21.17 -10.10 -7.95
N ASN A 88 20.62 -9.59 -9.05
CA ASN A 88 21.23 -8.49 -9.81
C ASN A 88 20.65 -7.13 -9.41
N GLY A 89 19.73 -7.10 -8.44
CA GLY A 89 18.97 -5.92 -8.03
C GLY A 89 17.97 -5.41 -9.07
N GLU A 90 17.94 -6.00 -10.28
CA GLU A 90 17.02 -5.64 -11.36
C GLU A 90 16.37 -6.86 -12.00
N VAL A 91 15.20 -6.65 -12.63
CA VAL A 91 14.40 -7.71 -13.29
C VAL A 91 13.74 -7.17 -14.56
N CYS A 92 13.73 -7.96 -15.63
CA CYS A 92 12.98 -7.66 -16.86
C CYS A 92 11.47 -7.77 -16.65
N ALA A 93 10.69 -6.90 -17.30
CA ALA A 93 9.23 -7.02 -17.39
C ALA A 93 8.76 -8.40 -17.88
N CYS A 94 9.49 -8.97 -18.84
CA CYS A 94 9.24 -10.26 -19.44
C CYS A 94 9.28 -11.42 -18.42
N THR A 95 10.34 -11.48 -17.61
CA THR A 95 10.51 -12.50 -16.56
C THR A 95 9.43 -12.41 -15.49
N MET A 96 8.92 -11.21 -15.21
CA MET A 96 7.84 -11.02 -14.24
C MET A 96 6.50 -11.57 -14.74
N VAL A 97 6.20 -11.41 -16.03
CA VAL A 97 4.99 -12.01 -16.66
C VAL A 97 4.98 -13.52 -16.49
N GLU A 98 6.12 -14.17 -16.75
CA GLU A 98 6.30 -15.62 -16.59
C GLU A 98 6.17 -16.06 -15.13
N ALA A 99 6.80 -15.34 -14.19
CA ALA A 99 6.84 -15.72 -12.78
C ALA A 99 5.50 -15.53 -12.03
N LEU A 100 4.62 -14.66 -12.52
CA LEU A 100 3.35 -14.33 -11.88
C LEU A 100 2.13 -14.98 -12.56
N ASP A 101 2.30 -15.64 -13.71
CA ASP A 101 1.20 -16.19 -14.52
C ASP A 101 0.10 -15.14 -14.76
N ARG A 102 0.53 -13.94 -15.19
CA ARG A 102 -0.35 -12.79 -15.45
C ARG A 102 -0.01 -12.17 -16.80
N SER A 103 -1.04 -11.62 -17.45
CA SER A 103 -0.86 -10.98 -18.75
C SER A 103 0.05 -9.74 -18.66
N GLN A 104 0.79 -9.47 -19.73
CA GLN A 104 1.67 -8.30 -19.85
C GLN A 104 0.97 -6.95 -19.56
N PRO A 105 -0.28 -6.70 -20.00
CA PRO A 105 -0.98 -5.45 -19.69
C PRO A 105 -1.22 -5.26 -18.19
N THR A 106 -1.55 -6.35 -17.50
CA THR A 106 -1.78 -6.36 -16.04
C THR A 106 -0.50 -6.06 -15.28
N VAL A 107 0.60 -6.73 -15.64
CA VAL A 107 1.91 -6.49 -15.04
C VAL A 107 2.40 -5.06 -15.28
N SER A 108 2.25 -4.55 -16.50
CA SER A 108 2.65 -3.18 -16.84
C SER A 108 1.86 -2.13 -16.06
N HIS A 109 0.55 -2.36 -15.88
CA HIS A 109 -0.30 -1.49 -15.06
C HIS A 109 0.18 -1.45 -13.60
N HIS A 110 0.42 -2.62 -12.99
CA HIS A 110 0.93 -2.71 -11.62
C HIS A 110 2.31 -2.07 -11.44
N LEU A 111 3.21 -2.25 -12.42
CA LEU A 111 4.55 -1.63 -12.41
C LEU A 111 4.48 -0.11 -12.55
N LYS A 112 3.52 0.42 -13.31
CA LYS A 112 3.29 1.86 -13.40
C LYS A 112 2.89 2.43 -12.04
N VAL A 113 1.94 1.79 -11.33
CA VAL A 113 1.51 2.20 -9.99
C VAL A 113 2.67 2.17 -8.99
N LEU A 114 3.48 1.10 -9.00
CA LEU A 114 4.66 1.01 -8.13
C LEU A 114 5.70 2.11 -8.42
N ARG A 115 5.86 2.49 -9.70
CA ARG A 115 6.76 3.56 -10.12
C ARG A 115 6.25 4.94 -9.71
N GLU A 116 4.94 5.19 -9.85
CA GLU A 116 4.30 6.42 -9.40
C GLU A 116 4.38 6.59 -7.88
N ALA A 117 4.38 5.49 -7.13
CA ALA A 117 4.64 5.49 -5.68
C ALA A 117 6.13 5.62 -5.31
N GLY A 118 7.04 5.66 -6.30
CA GLY A 118 8.48 5.78 -6.08
C GLY A 118 9.14 4.54 -5.47
N LEU A 119 8.47 3.39 -5.47
CA LEU A 119 8.98 2.12 -4.91
C LEU A 119 9.92 1.40 -5.87
N VAL A 120 9.73 1.61 -7.17
CA VAL A 120 10.56 1.02 -8.23
C VAL A 120 10.96 2.08 -9.27
N THR A 121 12.15 1.91 -9.84
CA THR A 121 12.61 2.63 -11.02
C THR A 121 12.57 1.72 -12.23
N SER A 122 12.58 2.33 -13.41
CA SER A 122 12.48 1.63 -14.68
C SER A 122 13.55 2.14 -15.64
N ASP A 123 14.30 1.23 -16.26
CA ASP A 123 15.38 1.52 -17.21
C ASP A 123 15.12 0.80 -18.53
N LYS A 124 15.19 1.52 -19.66
CA LYS A 124 14.92 0.95 -20.99
C LYS A 124 16.24 0.53 -21.65
N ARG A 125 16.40 -0.77 -21.93
CA ARG A 125 17.57 -1.32 -22.62
C ARG A 125 17.15 -1.98 -23.93
N GLY A 126 17.30 -1.22 -25.02
CA GLY A 126 16.81 -1.62 -26.34
C GLY A 126 15.28 -1.76 -26.33
N THR A 127 14.80 -2.98 -26.59
CA THR A 127 13.36 -3.30 -26.61
C THR A 127 12.80 -3.62 -25.22
N TRP A 128 13.66 -3.92 -24.24
CA TRP A 128 13.26 -4.46 -22.94
C TRP A 128 13.26 -3.39 -21.85
N MET A 129 12.28 -3.48 -20.96
CA MET A 129 12.18 -2.63 -19.76
C MET A 129 12.66 -3.41 -18.54
N TRP A 130 13.62 -2.83 -17.83
CA TRP A 130 14.18 -3.36 -16.60
C TRP A 130 13.66 -2.56 -15.42
N TYR A 131 13.37 -3.24 -14.32
CA TYR A 131 12.87 -2.63 -13.10
C TYR A 131 13.81 -2.89 -11.93
N ARG A 132 14.00 -1.87 -11.11
CA ARG A 132 14.87 -1.88 -9.94
C ARG A 132 14.08 -1.38 -8.73
N ALA A 133 14.23 -2.01 -7.57
CA ALA A 133 13.65 -1.47 -6.34
C ALA A 133 14.42 -0.20 -5.93
N VAL A 134 13.76 0.76 -5.28
CA VAL A 134 14.39 1.96 -4.72
C VAL A 134 14.69 1.70 -3.23
N PRO A 135 15.94 1.40 -2.85
CA PRO A 135 16.28 1.00 -1.48
C PRO A 135 15.90 2.04 -0.44
N GLU A 136 16.06 3.32 -0.78
CA GLU A 136 15.78 4.45 0.11
C GLU A 136 14.28 4.53 0.43
N ARG A 137 13.41 4.35 -0.57
CA ARG A 137 11.95 4.36 -0.37
C ARG A 137 11.50 3.15 0.45
N LEU A 138 12.08 1.98 0.20
CA LEU A 138 11.79 0.77 0.99
C LEU A 138 12.26 0.90 2.44
N ALA A 139 13.42 1.52 2.66
CA ALA A 139 13.93 1.79 3.99
C ALA A 139 13.00 2.76 4.76
N ALA A 140 12.47 3.80 4.11
CA ALA A 140 11.50 4.70 4.71
C ALA A 140 10.19 3.99 5.10
N VAL A 141 9.66 3.14 4.20
CA VAL A 141 8.45 2.33 4.49
C VAL A 141 8.68 1.38 5.65
N ARG A 142 9.85 0.72 5.70
CA ARG A 142 10.23 -0.16 6.81
C ARG A 142 10.35 0.61 8.12
N ALA A 143 11.05 1.74 8.12
CA ALA A 143 11.26 2.56 9.32
C ALA A 143 9.96 3.08 9.94
N ALA A 144 8.93 3.30 9.11
CA ALA A 144 7.60 3.71 9.58
C ALA A 144 6.87 2.63 10.39
N LEU A 145 7.24 1.35 10.26
CA LEU A 145 6.60 0.22 10.93
C LEU A 145 7.35 -0.27 12.18
N GLY A 146 8.56 0.25 12.44
CA GLY A 146 9.45 -0.17 13.53
C GLY A 146 10.32 -1.38 13.21
#